data_AF-Q4D1R8-F1
#
_entry.id   AF-Q4D1R8-F1
#
_cell.length_a   1.000
_cell.length_b   1.000
_cell.length_c   1.000
_cell.angle_alpha   90.00
_cell.angle_beta   90.00
_cell.angle_gamma   90.00
#
_symmetry.space_group_name_H-M   'P 1'
#
loop_
_entity.id
_entity.type
_entity.pdbx_description
1 polymer ?
#
loop_
_entity_poly.entity_id
_entity_poly.type
_entity_poly.pdbx_seq_one_letter_code
_entity_poly.pdbx_strand_id
1 'polypeptide(L)'
;KGEGDDLLQRARRGAIAARWGVACLSSSSISPSLRLRVSLPWCFLSLRLASAEVVKETLLLRQFLSESCLRLVLTEGERFALATFGSATVMGQYDLIANLGSIMARLVFRVWENACFVKWSRDAAGGKPEEAINLLFTMLRVASYFGAAVVLLAPPVAEGFLLRLFSSRWASPVMVQALQLYCYLLPLLAWFGLLDAFVRATASASMLQLTQRVMLAQAAVYGVACYVVLHLRWLVVEPVPGLIVVNIISMALRCVTCVCLLLAGPAMTTPRKGHDSSQPLLRLGAFKAVFNRRIVLAWAALFVCTRCTPWGSLSAFTAAPLFAWAVVKWDTELRQVAWNALRR
;
A
#
# COMPACT_ATOMS: atom_id res chain seq x y z
N LYS A 1 -39.07 -0.19 -14.35
CA LYS A 1 -39.46 -0.48 -12.95
C LYS A 1 -39.26 -1.96 -12.54
N GLY A 2 -39.06 -2.92 -13.46
CA GLY A 2 -39.00 -4.35 -13.12
C GLY A 2 -37.65 -4.93 -12.66
N GLU A 3 -36.51 -4.34 -13.03
CA GLU A 3 -35.19 -4.92 -12.71
C GLU A 3 -34.79 -4.79 -11.23
N GLY A 4 -35.14 -3.66 -10.59
CA GLY A 4 -34.87 -3.43 -9.17
C GLY A 4 -35.69 -4.33 -8.25
N ASP A 5 -36.94 -4.63 -8.63
CA ASP A 5 -37.81 -5.52 -7.86
C ASP A 5 -37.31 -6.98 -7.91
N ASP A 6 -36.76 -7.42 -9.05
CA ASP A 6 -36.23 -8.78 -9.18
C ASP A 6 -34.94 -8.97 -8.35
N LEU A 7 -34.05 -7.98 -8.31
CA LEU A 7 -32.85 -8.02 -7.44
C LEU A 7 -33.22 -8.07 -5.96
N LEU A 8 -34.17 -7.24 -5.52
CA LEU A 8 -34.66 -7.26 -4.14
C LEU A 8 -35.33 -8.60 -3.79
N GLN A 9 -36.10 -9.19 -4.70
CA GLN A 9 -36.68 -10.51 -4.49
C GLN A 9 -35.63 -11.62 -4.41
N ARG A 10 -34.61 -11.60 -5.27
CA ARG A 10 -33.50 -12.57 -5.22
C ARG A 10 -32.68 -12.43 -3.94
N ALA A 11 -32.36 -11.20 -3.52
CA ALA A 11 -31.68 -10.93 -2.25
C ALA A 11 -32.50 -11.44 -1.06
N ARG A 12 -33.83 -11.23 -1.07
CA ARG A 12 -34.73 -11.77 -0.04
C ARG A 12 -34.76 -13.30 -0.03
N ARG A 13 -34.88 -13.97 -1.18
CA ARG A 13 -34.84 -15.44 -1.27
C ARG A 13 -33.51 -16.00 -0.78
N GLY A 14 -32.39 -15.37 -1.17
CA GLY A 14 -31.05 -15.72 -0.71
C GLY A 14 -30.88 -15.57 0.80
N ALA A 15 -31.36 -14.46 1.37
CA ALA A 15 -31.35 -14.23 2.81
C ALA A 15 -32.20 -15.26 3.57
N ILE A 16 -33.37 -15.64 3.04
CA ILE A 16 -34.24 -16.67 3.62
C ILE A 16 -33.55 -18.04 3.57
N ALA A 17 -32.98 -18.42 2.42
CA ALA A 17 -32.26 -19.69 2.27
C ALA A 17 -31.02 -19.78 3.17
N ALA A 18 -30.25 -18.69 3.27
CA ALA A 18 -29.07 -18.62 4.14
C ALA A 18 -29.43 -18.68 5.63
N ARG A 19 -30.56 -18.08 6.02
CA ARG A 19 -30.97 -17.96 7.43
C ARG A 19 -31.79 -19.13 7.95
N TRP A 20 -32.55 -19.81 7.09
CA TRP A 20 -33.49 -20.88 7.48
C TRP A 20 -33.26 -22.22 6.78
N GLY A 21 -32.26 -22.31 5.90
CA GLY A 21 -31.97 -23.51 5.12
C GLY A 21 -32.89 -23.68 3.91
N VAL A 22 -32.36 -24.34 2.87
CA VAL A 22 -33.02 -24.53 1.57
C VAL A 22 -34.31 -25.37 1.66
N ALA A 23 -34.47 -26.16 2.72
CA ALA A 23 -35.55 -27.14 2.87
C ALA A 23 -36.98 -26.54 2.92
N CYS A 24 -37.13 -25.23 3.19
CA CYS A 24 -38.46 -24.60 3.30
C CYS A 24 -39.06 -24.12 1.96
N LEU A 25 -38.35 -24.25 0.84
CA LEU A 25 -38.78 -23.68 -0.45
C LEU A 25 -39.61 -24.63 -1.34
N SER A 26 -39.76 -25.91 -0.98
CA SER A 26 -40.34 -26.91 -1.90
C SER A 26 -41.84 -27.24 -1.71
N SER A 27 -42.51 -26.76 -0.65
CA SER A 27 -43.96 -27.00 -0.51
C SER A 27 -44.77 -25.89 -1.16
N SER A 28 -45.40 -26.20 -2.30
CA SER A 28 -46.28 -25.35 -3.11
C SER A 28 -47.55 -24.85 -2.41
N SER A 29 -47.81 -25.24 -1.17
CA SER A 29 -48.84 -24.65 -0.31
C SER A 29 -48.23 -23.60 0.62
N ILE A 30 -48.07 -22.37 0.16
CA ILE A 30 -47.61 -21.25 1.02
C ILE A 30 -48.73 -20.95 2.03
N SER A 31 -48.65 -21.54 3.22
CA SER A 31 -49.56 -21.22 4.32
C SER A 31 -49.61 -19.69 4.54
N PRO A 32 -50.78 -19.11 4.87
CA PRO A 32 -50.93 -17.67 5.10
C PRO A 32 -49.96 -17.14 6.17
N SER A 33 -49.60 -17.99 7.14
CA SER A 33 -48.57 -17.73 8.16
C SER A 33 -47.17 -17.46 7.58
N LEU A 34 -46.81 -18.04 6.44
CA LEU A 34 -45.52 -17.86 5.79
C LEU A 34 -45.45 -16.52 5.05
N ARG A 35 -46.54 -16.08 4.39
CA ARG A 35 -46.63 -14.73 3.81
C ARG A 35 -46.54 -13.65 4.89
N LEU A 36 -47.22 -13.85 6.02
CA LEU A 36 -47.14 -12.92 7.16
C LEU A 36 -45.72 -12.86 7.74
N ARG A 37 -45.03 -14.01 7.89
CA ARG A 37 -43.63 -14.09 8.36
C ARG A 37 -42.64 -13.38 7.43
N VAL A 38 -42.84 -13.46 6.11
CA VAL A 38 -41.99 -12.76 5.13
C VAL A 38 -42.30 -11.26 5.10
N SER A 39 -43.56 -10.85 5.31
CA SER A 39 -43.96 -9.45 5.36
C SER A 39 -43.56 -8.76 6.68
N LEU A 40 -43.51 -9.50 7.78
CA LEU A 40 -43.20 -9.01 9.13
C LEU A 40 -42.11 -9.89 9.79
N PRO A 41 -40.88 -9.91 9.26
CA PRO A 41 -39.80 -10.75 9.81
C PRO A 41 -39.47 -10.39 11.26
N TRP A 42 -39.69 -9.14 11.66
CA TRP A 42 -39.45 -8.62 13.01
C TRP A 42 -40.37 -9.24 14.08
N CYS A 43 -41.61 -9.59 13.73
CA CYS A 43 -42.57 -10.19 14.68
C CYS A 43 -42.20 -11.62 15.07
N PHE A 44 -41.38 -12.30 14.27
CA PHE A 44 -40.94 -13.68 14.49
C PHE A 44 -39.46 -13.77 14.88
N LEU A 45 -38.86 -12.63 15.25
CA LEU A 45 -37.50 -12.58 15.78
C LEU A 45 -37.51 -13.22 17.17
N SER A 46 -37.00 -14.44 17.29
CA SER A 46 -36.79 -15.06 18.58
C SER A 46 -35.72 -14.27 19.33
N LEU A 47 -36.10 -13.61 20.43
CA LEU A 47 -35.21 -12.80 21.29
C LEU A 47 -33.93 -13.54 21.67
N ARG A 48 -33.98 -14.87 21.83
CA ARG A 48 -32.81 -15.71 22.13
C ARG A 48 -31.84 -15.86 20.96
N LEU A 49 -32.32 -16.02 19.72
CA LEU A 49 -31.44 -16.07 18.55
C LEU A 49 -30.89 -14.67 18.25
N ALA A 50 -31.71 -13.64 18.41
CA ALA A 50 -31.27 -12.27 18.27
C ALA A 50 -30.19 -11.91 19.29
N SER A 51 -30.37 -12.28 20.57
CA SER A 51 -29.34 -12.03 21.59
C SER A 51 -28.08 -12.84 21.35
N ALA A 52 -28.17 -14.10 20.91
CA ALA A 52 -27.01 -14.91 20.56
C ALA A 52 -26.21 -14.32 19.38
N GLU A 53 -26.89 -13.87 18.32
CA GLU A 53 -26.21 -13.24 17.19
C GLU A 53 -25.63 -11.87 17.58
N VAL A 54 -26.33 -11.08 18.39
CA VAL A 54 -25.80 -9.82 18.95
C VAL A 54 -24.56 -10.07 19.79
N VAL A 55 -24.53 -11.11 20.65
CA VAL A 55 -23.34 -11.46 21.43
C VAL A 55 -22.17 -11.87 20.52
N LYS A 56 -22.43 -12.66 19.49
CA LYS A 56 -21.40 -13.07 18.52
C LYS A 56 -20.84 -11.87 17.75
N GLU A 57 -21.70 -11.00 17.23
CA GLU A 57 -21.30 -9.79 16.49
C GLU A 57 -20.60 -8.77 17.40
N THR A 58 -21.06 -8.59 18.64
CA THR A 58 -20.37 -7.70 19.60
C THR A 58 -19.00 -8.23 20.00
N LEU A 59 -18.81 -9.55 20.09
CA LEU A 59 -17.49 -10.14 20.33
C LEU A 59 -16.54 -9.92 19.15
N LEU A 60 -17.00 -10.13 17.91
CA LEU A 60 -16.23 -9.85 16.70
C LEU A 60 -15.88 -8.37 16.59
N LEU A 61 -16.85 -7.49 16.86
CA LEU A 61 -16.65 -6.05 16.88
C LEU A 61 -15.64 -5.64 17.95
N ARG A 62 -15.69 -6.22 19.15
CA ARG A 62 -14.71 -5.96 20.21
C ARG A 62 -13.30 -6.40 19.80
N GLN A 63 -13.17 -7.57 19.18
CA GLN A 63 -11.89 -8.06 18.66
C GLN A 63 -11.36 -7.11 17.58
N PHE A 64 -12.18 -6.78 16.58
CA PHE A 64 -11.83 -5.87 15.50
C PHE A 64 -11.47 -4.47 16.00
N LEU A 65 -12.20 -3.93 16.98
CA LEU A 65 -11.87 -2.65 17.62
C LEU A 65 -10.54 -2.72 18.35
N SER A 66 -10.28 -3.77 19.13
CA SER A 66 -9.00 -3.90 19.85
C SER A 66 -7.81 -3.97 18.89
N GLU A 67 -7.95 -4.72 17.79
CA GLU A 67 -6.93 -4.82 16.75
C GLU A 67 -6.76 -3.50 15.99
N SER A 68 -7.87 -2.81 15.69
CA SER A 68 -7.85 -1.51 15.00
C SER A 68 -7.24 -0.41 15.85
N CYS A 69 -7.56 -0.35 17.15
CA CYS A 69 -6.96 0.60 18.09
C CYS A 69 -5.47 0.34 18.25
N LEU A 70 -5.08 -0.93 18.43
CA LEU A 70 -3.67 -1.30 18.52
C LEU A 70 -2.93 -0.93 17.23
N ARG A 71 -3.52 -1.21 16.08
CA ARG A 71 -2.97 -0.82 14.78
C ARG A 71 -2.85 0.70 14.66
N LEU A 72 -3.87 1.47 15.05
CA LEU A 72 -3.84 2.94 15.01
C LEU A 72 -2.69 3.51 15.84
N VAL A 73 -2.57 3.06 17.09
CA VAL A 73 -1.50 3.50 18.00
C VAL A 73 -0.13 3.15 17.44
N LEU A 74 0.02 1.98 16.81
CA LEU A 74 1.29 1.55 16.24
C LEU A 74 1.61 2.22 14.89
N THR A 75 0.62 2.52 14.06
CA THR A 75 0.82 3.18 12.76
C THR A 75 1.01 4.68 12.91
N GLU A 76 0.31 5.32 13.86
CA GLU A 76 0.51 6.72 14.22
C GLU A 76 1.47 6.89 15.41
N GLY A 77 2.20 5.83 15.77
CA GLY A 77 3.11 5.81 16.92
C GLY A 77 4.16 6.91 16.87
N GLU A 78 4.61 7.28 15.67
CA GLU A 78 5.49 8.43 15.45
C GLU A 78 4.89 9.77 15.92
N ARG A 79 3.59 10.00 15.66
CA ARG A 79 2.88 11.22 16.06
C ARG A 79 2.62 11.23 17.56
N PHE A 80 2.30 10.07 18.13
CA PHE A 80 2.19 9.95 19.58
C PHE A 80 3.53 10.19 20.28
N ALA A 81 4.63 9.66 19.72
CA ALA A 81 5.98 9.90 20.25
C ALA A 81 6.37 11.39 20.16
N LEU A 82 6.03 12.05 19.04
CA LEU A 82 6.24 13.49 18.88
C LEU A 82 5.38 14.33 19.83
N ALA A 83 4.12 13.96 20.05
CA ALA A 83 3.22 14.67 20.95
C ALA A 83 3.66 14.56 22.43
N THR A 84 4.36 13.48 22.79
CA THR A 84 4.79 13.21 24.17
C THR A 84 6.20 13.72 24.46
N PHE A 85 7.14 13.59 23.52
CA PHE A 85 8.56 13.92 23.73
C PHE A 85 9.09 15.05 22.83
N GLY A 86 8.38 15.36 21.74
CA GLY A 86 8.74 16.43 20.82
C GLY A 86 8.33 17.82 21.34
N SER A 87 9.07 18.84 20.94
CA SER A 87 8.60 20.22 21.10
C SER A 87 7.52 20.53 20.05
N ALA A 88 6.68 21.52 20.32
CA ALA A 88 5.67 21.98 19.36
C ALA A 88 6.27 22.39 18.00
N THR A 89 7.51 22.91 18.00
CA THR A 89 8.24 23.26 16.78
C THR A 89 8.62 22.02 15.96
N VAL A 90 9.19 20.99 16.59
CA VAL A 90 9.60 19.73 15.95
C VAL A 90 8.37 18.97 15.43
N MET A 91 7.29 18.95 16.21
CA MET A 91 6.02 18.35 15.80
C MET A 91 5.47 19.03 14.54
N GLY A 92 5.39 20.36 14.51
CA GLY A 92 4.92 21.10 13.33
C GLY A 92 5.80 20.92 12.10
N GLN A 93 7.12 20.86 12.27
CA GLN A 93 8.08 20.58 11.20
C GLN A 93 7.90 19.17 10.61
N TYR A 94 7.81 18.16 11.47
CA TYR A 94 7.56 16.79 11.06
C TYR A 94 6.21 16.64 10.36
N ASP A 95 5.14 17.17 10.96
CA ASP A 95 3.79 17.09 10.41
C ASP A 95 3.68 17.74 9.03
N LEU A 96 4.36 18.86 8.80
CA LEU A 96 4.39 19.48 7.48
C LEU A 96 4.95 18.52 6.43
N ILE A 97 6.11 17.92 6.69
CA ILE A 97 6.79 17.04 5.74
C ILE A 97 6.01 15.73 5.56
N ALA A 98 5.53 15.14 6.64
CA ALA A 98 4.70 13.94 6.60
C ALA A 98 3.42 14.17 5.79
N ASN A 99 2.78 15.34 5.94
CA ASN A 99 1.59 15.69 5.17
C ASN A 99 1.90 15.87 3.68
N LEU A 100 2.98 16.60 3.33
CA LEU A 100 3.44 16.74 1.93
C LEU A 100 3.69 15.38 1.28
N GLY A 101 4.36 14.49 2.01
CA GLY A 101 4.60 13.13 1.57
C GLY A 101 3.34 12.28 1.40
N SER A 102 2.39 12.40 2.33
CA SER A 102 1.12 11.69 2.29
C SER A 102 0.28 12.07 1.06
N ILE A 103 0.43 13.29 0.52
CA ILE A 103 -0.23 13.72 -0.71
C ILE A 103 0.22 12.84 -1.88
N MET A 104 1.53 12.63 -2.04
CA MET A 104 2.08 11.77 -3.09
C MET A 104 1.57 10.32 -2.93
N ALA A 105 1.59 9.80 -1.70
CA ALA A 105 1.09 8.47 -1.40
C ALA A 105 -0.41 8.32 -1.73
N ARG A 106 -1.24 9.33 -1.44
CA ARG A 106 -2.70 9.25 -1.64
C ARG A 106 -3.16 9.53 -3.06
N LEU A 107 -2.46 10.40 -3.79
CA LEU A 107 -2.85 10.84 -5.13
C LEU A 107 -2.22 9.99 -6.23
N VAL A 108 -0.94 9.62 -6.08
CA VAL A 108 -0.22 8.87 -7.11
C VAL A 108 -0.21 7.39 -6.77
N PHE A 109 0.39 7.03 -5.63
CA PHE A 109 0.62 5.61 -5.31
C PHE A 109 -0.69 4.86 -5.02
N ARG A 110 -1.59 5.41 -4.21
CA ARG A 110 -2.86 4.73 -3.90
C ARG A 110 -3.74 4.48 -5.13
N VAL A 111 -3.79 5.43 -6.07
CA VAL A 111 -4.57 5.24 -7.32
C VAL A 111 -3.93 4.12 -8.16
N TRP A 112 -2.60 4.12 -8.25
CA TRP A 112 -1.85 3.09 -8.96
C TRP A 112 -1.98 1.70 -8.31
N GLU A 113 -1.80 1.61 -7.00
CA GLU A 113 -1.96 0.40 -6.21
C GLU A 113 -3.35 -0.21 -6.37
N ASN A 114 -4.39 0.61 -6.27
CA ASN A 114 -5.77 0.15 -6.44
C ASN A 114 -6.04 -0.39 -7.86
N ALA A 115 -5.50 0.27 -8.90
CA ALA A 115 -5.63 -0.20 -10.27
C ALA A 115 -4.94 -1.57 -10.47
N CYS A 116 -3.76 -1.76 -9.89
CA CYS A 116 -3.04 -3.02 -9.95
C CYS A 116 -3.76 -4.10 -9.13
N PHE A 117 -4.26 -3.77 -7.93
CA PHE A 117 -5.00 -4.68 -7.06
C PHE A 117 -6.22 -5.30 -7.74
N VAL A 118 -7.01 -4.48 -8.45
CA VAL A 118 -8.18 -4.97 -9.20
C VAL A 118 -7.76 -5.96 -10.29
N LYS A 119 -6.66 -5.69 -10.99
CA LYS A 119 -6.17 -6.60 -12.04
C LYS A 119 -5.59 -7.88 -11.45
N TRP A 120 -4.77 -7.81 -10.41
CA TRP A 120 -4.22 -8.98 -9.73
C TRP A 120 -5.29 -9.86 -9.11
N SER A 121 -6.31 -9.28 -8.48
CA SER A 121 -7.41 -10.07 -7.90
C SER A 121 -8.20 -10.82 -8.97
N ARG A 122 -8.43 -10.21 -10.14
CA ARG A 122 -9.06 -10.86 -11.29
C ARG A 122 -8.18 -11.97 -11.87
N ASP A 123 -6.89 -11.72 -12.06
CA ASP A 123 -5.97 -12.69 -12.65
C ASP A 123 -5.72 -13.88 -11.69
N ALA A 124 -5.69 -13.62 -10.38
CA ALA A 124 -5.65 -14.66 -9.34
C ALA A 124 -6.93 -15.51 -9.31
N ALA A 125 -8.11 -14.88 -9.36
CA ALA A 125 -9.40 -15.59 -9.43
C ALA A 125 -9.57 -16.37 -10.74
N GLY A 126 -9.00 -15.87 -11.83
CA GLY A 126 -8.99 -16.52 -13.15
C GLY A 126 -7.97 -17.66 -13.28
N GLY A 127 -7.18 -17.96 -12.25
CA GLY A 127 -6.19 -19.03 -12.27
C GLY A 127 -5.00 -18.74 -13.19
N LYS A 128 -4.61 -17.47 -13.34
CA LYS A 128 -3.50 -16.99 -14.18
C LYS A 128 -2.39 -16.37 -13.33
N PRO A 129 -1.72 -17.13 -12.43
CA PRO A 129 -0.72 -16.59 -11.52
C PRO A 129 0.49 -16.00 -12.26
N GLU A 130 0.90 -16.60 -13.37
CA GLU A 130 2.03 -16.11 -14.20
C GLU A 130 1.77 -14.72 -14.80
N GLU A 131 0.54 -14.45 -15.25
CA GLU A 131 0.16 -13.12 -15.76
C GLU A 131 0.21 -12.07 -14.63
N ALA A 132 -0.24 -12.44 -13.42
CA ALA A 132 -0.20 -11.57 -12.25
C ALA A 132 1.24 -11.26 -11.81
N ILE A 133 2.12 -12.27 -11.81
CA ILE A 133 3.55 -12.14 -11.48
C ILE A 133 4.27 -11.26 -12.50
N ASN A 134 4.05 -11.49 -13.80
CA ASN A 134 4.63 -10.67 -14.86
C ASN A 134 4.20 -9.20 -14.72
N LEU A 135 2.91 -8.98 -14.44
CA LEU A 135 2.39 -7.63 -14.18
C LEU A 135 3.05 -7.00 -12.94
N LEU A 136 3.26 -7.75 -11.86
CA LEU A 136 3.95 -7.27 -10.67
C LEU A 136 5.35 -6.75 -11.01
N PHE A 137 6.15 -7.52 -11.75
CA PHE A 137 7.49 -7.09 -12.13
C PHE A 137 7.49 -5.90 -13.10
N THR A 138 6.55 -5.85 -14.04
CA THR A 138 6.38 -4.66 -14.89
C THR A 138 6.04 -3.43 -14.03
N MET A 139 5.13 -3.54 -13.07
CA MET A 139 4.76 -2.40 -12.21
C MET A 139 5.88 -1.98 -11.27
N LEU A 140 6.63 -2.93 -10.68
CA LEU A 140 7.83 -2.62 -9.88
C LEU A 140 8.93 -1.94 -10.71
N ARG A 141 9.08 -2.33 -11.98
CA ARG A 141 10.00 -1.68 -12.93
C ARG A 141 9.59 -0.25 -13.18
N VAL A 142 8.32 -0.01 -13.50
CA VAL A 142 7.78 1.34 -13.67
C VAL A 142 7.93 2.17 -12.38
N ALA A 143 7.70 1.56 -11.21
CA ALA A 143 7.86 2.22 -9.91
C ALA A 143 9.31 2.58 -9.63
N SER A 144 10.26 1.73 -10.03
CA SER A 144 11.68 2.03 -9.94
C SER A 144 12.09 3.20 -10.82
N TYR A 145 11.53 3.33 -12.03
CA TYR A 145 11.81 4.48 -12.90
C TYR A 145 11.17 5.76 -12.37
N PHE A 146 9.93 5.70 -11.90
CA PHE A 146 9.29 6.84 -11.24
C PHE A 146 10.10 7.28 -10.01
N GLY A 147 10.45 6.35 -9.13
CA GLY A 147 11.28 6.62 -7.96
C GLY A 147 12.65 7.19 -8.31
N ALA A 148 13.31 6.64 -9.33
CA ALA A 148 14.59 7.14 -9.84
C ALA A 148 14.48 8.58 -10.36
N ALA A 149 13.41 8.92 -11.08
CA ALA A 149 13.15 10.29 -11.55
C ALA A 149 12.91 11.24 -10.38
N VAL A 150 12.14 10.82 -9.37
CA VAL A 150 11.91 11.59 -8.14
C VAL A 150 13.22 11.83 -7.39
N VAL A 151 14.05 10.81 -7.20
CA VAL A 151 15.34 10.96 -6.49
C VAL A 151 16.33 11.84 -7.25
N LEU A 152 16.25 11.84 -8.59
CA LEU A 152 17.08 12.69 -9.43
C LEU A 152 16.64 14.17 -9.36
N LEU A 153 15.33 14.43 -9.37
CA LEU A 153 14.77 15.78 -9.48
C LEU A 153 14.46 16.44 -8.13
N ALA A 154 13.82 15.71 -7.22
CA ALA A 154 13.16 16.31 -6.07
C ALA A 154 14.12 16.82 -4.97
N PRO A 155 15.21 16.13 -4.59
CA PRO A 155 16.08 16.65 -3.53
C PRO A 155 16.76 17.99 -3.85
N PRO A 156 17.30 18.22 -5.06
CA PRO A 156 17.82 19.55 -5.43
C PRO A 156 16.73 20.63 -5.46
N VAL A 157 15.50 20.27 -5.83
CA VAL A 157 14.36 21.20 -5.94
C VAL A 157 13.68 21.48 -4.59
N ALA A 158 13.94 20.68 -3.55
CA ALA A 158 13.23 20.71 -2.27
C ALA A 158 13.22 22.10 -1.59
N GLU A 159 14.34 22.83 -1.60
CA GLU A 159 14.41 24.18 -1.03
C GLU A 159 13.54 25.16 -1.80
N GLY A 160 13.68 25.19 -3.13
CA GLY A 160 12.86 26.03 -4.00
C GLY A 160 11.37 25.71 -3.89
N PHE A 161 11.02 24.44 -3.70
CA PHE A 161 9.65 24.00 -3.45
C PHE A 161 9.09 24.56 -2.15
N LEU A 162 9.84 24.50 -1.05
CA LEU A 162 9.43 25.07 0.24
C LEU A 162 9.32 26.60 0.17
N LEU A 163 10.27 27.29 -0.47
CA LEU A 163 10.22 28.74 -0.64
C LEU A 163 9.06 29.22 -1.52
N ARG A 164 8.64 28.39 -2.50
CA ARG A 164 7.60 28.76 -3.45
C ARG A 164 6.19 28.51 -2.93
N LEU A 165 5.99 27.42 -2.20
CA LEU A 165 4.67 27.02 -1.67
C LEU A 165 4.43 27.50 -0.24
N PHE A 166 5.50 27.65 0.53
CA PHE A 166 5.46 28.15 1.91
C PHE A 166 6.27 29.45 1.99
N SER A 167 6.76 29.78 3.18
CA SER A 167 7.58 30.97 3.43
C SER A 167 9.00 30.56 3.81
N SER A 168 9.92 31.54 3.82
CA SER A 168 11.32 31.34 4.25
C SER A 168 11.45 30.71 5.63
N ARG A 169 10.46 30.91 6.51
CA ARG A 169 10.39 30.26 7.84
C ARG A 169 10.38 28.73 7.76
N TRP A 170 9.74 28.17 6.74
CA TRP A 170 9.63 26.72 6.53
C TRP A 170 10.74 26.15 5.67
N ALA A 171 11.56 26.99 5.05
CA ALA A 171 12.73 26.60 4.26
C ALA A 171 14.03 26.66 5.08
N SER A 172 13.97 26.35 6.38
CA SER A 172 15.17 26.21 7.20
C SER A 172 16.02 25.02 6.72
N PRO A 173 17.35 24.99 6.97
CA PRO A 173 18.21 23.88 6.52
C PRO A 173 17.72 22.51 7.01
N VAL A 174 17.18 22.45 8.23
CA VAL A 174 16.58 21.24 8.83
C VAL A 174 15.38 20.77 8.01
N MET A 175 14.50 21.70 7.61
CA MET A 175 13.30 21.38 6.82
C MET A 175 13.63 20.96 5.40
N VAL A 176 14.59 21.64 4.77
CA VAL A 176 15.09 21.28 3.44
C VAL A 176 15.68 19.87 3.47
N GLN A 177 16.56 19.59 4.44
CA GLN A 177 17.16 18.26 4.61
C GLN A 177 16.10 17.19 4.86
N ALA A 178 15.13 17.47 5.72
CA ALA A 178 14.08 16.52 6.05
C ALA A 178 13.16 16.24 4.84
N LEU A 179 12.82 17.26 4.03
CA LEU A 179 12.11 17.06 2.77
C LEU A 179 12.93 16.26 1.75
N GLN A 180 14.25 16.52 1.64
CA GLN A 180 15.15 15.75 0.78
C GLN A 180 15.19 14.27 1.19
N LEU A 181 15.29 13.98 2.49
CA LEU A 181 15.21 12.62 3.03
C LEU A 181 13.87 11.97 2.68
N TYR A 182 12.78 12.71 2.78
CA TYR A 182 11.47 12.21 2.39
C TYR A 182 11.41 11.88 0.88
N CYS A 183 12.09 12.64 0.01
CA CYS A 183 12.17 12.30 -1.41
C CYS A 183 12.88 10.95 -1.66
N TYR A 184 13.86 10.57 -0.84
CA TYR A 184 14.48 9.24 -0.89
C TYR A 184 13.59 8.12 -0.32
N LEU A 185 12.60 8.45 0.50
CA LEU A 185 11.59 7.52 0.99
C LEU A 185 10.55 7.14 -0.09
N LEU A 186 10.26 8.03 -1.04
CA LEU A 186 9.21 7.85 -2.06
C LEU A 186 9.34 6.57 -2.92
N PRO A 187 10.52 6.18 -3.43
CA PRO A 187 10.69 4.92 -4.15
C PRO A 187 10.32 3.70 -3.31
N LEU A 188 10.65 3.71 -2.01
CA LEU A 188 10.32 2.61 -1.09
C LEU A 188 8.81 2.55 -0.83
N LEU A 189 8.15 3.70 -0.69
CA LEU A 189 6.69 3.76 -0.58
C LEU A 189 6.00 3.15 -1.80
N ALA A 190 6.46 3.48 -3.02
CA ALA A 190 5.91 2.92 -4.25
C ALA A 190 6.10 1.39 -4.32
N TRP A 191 7.29 0.91 -3.98
CA TRP A 191 7.58 -0.53 -3.93
C TRP A 191 6.73 -1.27 -2.91
N PHE A 192 6.70 -0.76 -1.67
CA PHE A 192 5.93 -1.36 -0.60
C PHE A 192 4.45 -1.43 -0.94
N GLY A 193 3.86 -0.33 -1.44
CA GLY A 193 2.46 -0.27 -1.83
C GLY A 193 2.08 -1.31 -2.87
N LEU A 194 2.89 -1.47 -3.92
CA LEU A 194 2.66 -2.49 -4.95
C LEU A 194 2.81 -3.91 -4.40
N LEU A 195 3.85 -4.18 -3.60
CA LEU A 195 4.08 -5.50 -3.00
C LEU A 195 2.95 -5.89 -2.04
N ASP A 196 2.54 -4.97 -1.18
CA ASP A 196 1.48 -5.17 -0.19
C ASP A 196 0.11 -5.33 -0.85
N ALA A 197 -0.19 -4.55 -1.90
CA ALA A 197 -1.37 -4.74 -2.72
C ALA A 197 -1.37 -6.10 -3.44
N PHE A 198 -0.24 -6.54 -3.98
CA PHE A 198 -0.12 -7.86 -4.60
C PHE A 198 -0.35 -8.98 -3.58
N VAL A 199 0.32 -8.94 -2.42
CA VAL A 199 0.11 -9.90 -1.33
C VAL A 199 -1.36 -9.96 -0.96
N ARG A 200 -2.05 -8.83 -0.76
CA ARG A 200 -3.48 -8.83 -0.45
C ARG A 200 -4.37 -9.38 -1.56
N ALA A 201 -3.99 -9.22 -2.82
CA ALA A 201 -4.77 -9.71 -3.96
C ALA A 201 -4.63 -11.22 -4.16
N THR A 202 -3.48 -11.80 -3.78
CA THR A 202 -3.14 -13.20 -4.08
C THR A 202 -3.07 -14.11 -2.84
N ALA A 203 -2.97 -13.57 -1.63
CA ALA A 203 -2.76 -14.35 -0.41
C ALA A 203 -3.99 -15.14 0.03
N SER A 204 -3.75 -16.32 0.58
CA SER A 204 -4.73 -17.07 1.37
C SER A 204 -4.97 -16.39 2.74
N ALA A 205 -6.06 -16.77 3.42
CA ALA A 205 -6.41 -16.20 4.73
C ALA A 205 -5.30 -16.36 5.78
N SER A 206 -4.60 -17.51 5.81
CA SER A 206 -3.49 -17.74 6.74
C SER A 206 -2.28 -16.84 6.43
N MET A 207 -1.96 -16.67 5.15
CA MET A 207 -0.87 -15.79 4.71
C MET A 207 -1.18 -14.32 4.98
N LEU A 208 -2.43 -13.90 4.82
CA LEU A 208 -2.88 -12.56 5.16
C LEU A 208 -2.75 -12.30 6.68
N GLN A 209 -3.14 -13.25 7.52
CA GLN A 209 -2.97 -13.15 8.97
C GLN A 209 -1.49 -13.10 9.38
N LEU A 210 -0.64 -13.92 8.77
CA LEU A 210 0.81 -13.87 9.01
C LEU A 210 1.37 -12.50 8.62
N THR A 211 1.03 -12.01 7.43
CA THR A 211 1.46 -10.70 6.93
C THR A 211 1.03 -9.59 7.90
N GLN A 212 -0.22 -9.60 8.37
CA GLN A 212 -0.72 -8.61 9.32
C GLN A 212 0.03 -8.66 10.66
N ARG A 213 0.30 -9.86 11.20
CA ARG A 213 1.06 -10.02 12.46
C ARG A 213 2.50 -9.52 12.33
N VAL A 214 3.18 -9.85 11.24
CA VAL A 214 4.56 -9.38 11.00
C VAL A 214 4.59 -7.86 10.84
N MET A 215 3.67 -7.29 10.05
CA MET A 215 3.57 -5.83 9.87
C MET A 215 3.27 -5.10 11.18
N LEU A 216 2.46 -5.68 12.06
CA LEU A 216 2.16 -5.16 13.39
C LEU A 216 3.42 -5.16 14.28
N ALA A 217 4.19 -6.26 14.28
CA ALA A 217 5.44 -6.35 15.01
C ALA A 217 6.48 -5.32 14.51
N GLN A 218 6.59 -5.14 13.19
CA GLN A 218 7.45 -4.11 12.60
C GLN A 218 7.00 -2.69 12.96
N ALA A 219 5.69 -2.43 13.04
CA ALA A 219 5.17 -1.14 13.49
C ALA A 219 5.49 -0.88 14.97
N ALA A 220 5.49 -1.91 15.82
CA ALA A 220 5.95 -1.78 17.20
C ALA A 220 7.45 -1.46 17.31
N VAL A 221 8.30 -2.18 16.55
CA VAL A 221 9.74 -1.87 16.48
C VAL A 221 9.99 -0.45 15.96
N TYR A 222 9.22 -0.01 14.96
CA TYR A 222 9.26 1.35 14.45
C TYR A 222 8.88 2.38 15.51
N GLY A 223 7.78 2.17 16.24
CA GLY A 223 7.36 3.05 17.34
C GLY A 223 8.42 3.19 18.43
N VAL A 224 9.05 2.07 18.82
CA VAL A 224 10.19 2.07 19.76
C VAL A 224 11.38 2.83 19.19
N ALA A 225 11.72 2.65 17.91
CA ALA A 225 12.81 3.38 17.27
C ALA A 225 12.56 4.90 17.25
N CYS A 226 11.32 5.34 16.97
CA CYS A 226 10.94 6.75 17.05
C CYS A 226 11.08 7.31 18.48
N TYR A 227 10.66 6.53 19.48
CA TYR A 227 10.85 6.89 20.89
C TYR A 227 12.34 7.05 21.24
N VAL A 228 13.19 6.11 20.81
CA VAL A 228 14.64 6.15 21.05
C VAL A 228 15.27 7.39 20.42
N VAL A 229 14.93 7.73 19.16
CA VAL A 229 15.43 8.94 18.49
C VAL A 229 15.03 10.22 19.21
N LEU A 230 13.80 10.30 19.73
CA LEU A 230 13.32 11.49 20.44
C LEU A 230 13.85 11.60 21.87
N HIS A 231 14.04 10.47 22.56
CA HIS A 231 14.50 10.44 23.95
C HIS A 231 16.03 10.59 24.04
N LEU A 232 16.78 9.88 23.19
CA LEU A 232 18.25 9.90 23.18
C LEU A 232 18.77 11.03 22.28
N ARG A 233 18.62 12.29 22.73
CA ARG A 233 19.07 13.49 21.99
C ARG A 233 20.57 13.50 21.63
N TRP A 234 21.38 12.66 22.25
CA TRP A 234 22.81 12.53 21.94
C TRP A 234 23.09 11.69 20.68
N LEU A 235 22.15 10.83 20.27
CA LEU A 235 22.31 9.94 19.13
C LEU A 235 21.93 10.62 17.80
N VAL A 236 21.04 11.61 17.87
CA VAL A 236 20.55 12.36 16.71
C VAL A 236 20.51 13.84 17.08
N VAL A 237 21.32 14.65 16.39
CA VAL A 237 21.39 16.12 16.59
C VAL A 237 20.06 16.78 16.22
N GLU A 238 19.45 16.37 15.10
CA GLU A 238 18.21 16.94 14.56
C GLU A 238 17.09 15.89 14.53
N PRO A 239 16.05 16.00 15.39
CA PRO A 239 15.06 14.94 15.56
C PRO A 239 14.21 14.70 14.30
N VAL A 240 13.89 15.74 13.52
CA VAL A 240 13.02 15.62 12.33
C VAL A 240 13.69 14.79 11.22
N PRO A 241 14.90 15.12 10.73
CA PRO A 241 15.67 14.23 9.84
C PRO A 241 15.84 12.82 10.40
N GLY A 242 16.15 12.69 11.69
CA GLY A 242 16.34 11.38 12.33
C GLY A 242 15.11 10.49 12.24
N LEU A 243 13.92 11.02 12.52
CA LEU A 243 12.65 10.28 12.39
C LEU A 243 12.39 9.84 10.96
N ILE A 244 12.70 10.68 9.96
CA ILE A 244 12.53 10.31 8.55
C ILE A 244 13.52 9.21 8.16
N VAL A 245 14.76 9.23 8.65
CA VAL A 245 15.72 8.13 8.44
C VAL A 245 15.21 6.81 9.02
N VAL A 246 14.67 6.84 10.25
CA VAL A 246 14.03 5.65 10.85
C VAL A 246 12.86 5.17 10.00
N ASN A 247 12.06 6.07 9.43
CA ASN A 247 10.98 5.72 8.52
C ASN A 247 11.50 5.08 7.21
N ILE A 248 12.59 5.58 6.63
CA ILE A 248 13.26 4.97 5.47
C ILE A 248 13.69 3.54 5.78
N ILE A 249 14.36 3.32 6.92
CA ILE A 249 14.79 1.97 7.35
C ILE A 249 13.58 1.06 7.55
N SER A 250 12.54 1.55 8.23
CA SER A 250 11.29 0.83 8.44
C SER A 250 10.61 0.44 7.13
N MET A 251 10.53 1.36 6.18
CA MET A 251 9.92 1.10 4.87
C MET A 251 10.75 0.13 4.03
N ALA A 252 12.08 0.22 4.09
CA ALA A 252 12.97 -0.75 3.44
C ALA A 252 12.79 -2.16 4.03
N LEU A 253 12.73 -2.27 5.36
CA LEU A 253 12.48 -3.54 6.03
C LEU A 253 11.11 -4.12 5.64
N ARG A 254 10.07 -3.28 5.55
CA ARG A 254 8.74 -3.69 5.07
C ARG A 254 8.77 -4.24 3.63
N CYS A 255 9.53 -3.60 2.73
CA CYS A 255 9.73 -4.11 1.37
C CYS A 255 10.38 -5.50 1.40
N VAL A 256 11.48 -5.65 2.15
CA VAL A 256 12.18 -6.94 2.30
C VAL A 256 11.25 -8.00 2.86
N THR A 257 10.48 -7.68 3.90
CA THR A 257 9.50 -8.61 4.49
C THR A 257 8.44 -9.05 3.49
N CYS A 258 7.84 -8.12 2.73
CA CYS A 258 6.88 -8.49 1.68
C CYS A 258 7.52 -9.41 0.63
N VAL A 259 8.76 -9.13 0.21
CA VAL A 259 9.49 -9.98 -0.73
C VAL A 259 9.74 -11.37 -0.12
N CYS A 260 10.27 -11.45 1.11
CA CYS A 260 10.50 -12.72 1.80
C CYS A 260 9.21 -13.53 1.95
N LEU A 261 8.09 -12.88 2.28
CA LEU A 261 6.78 -13.49 2.39
C LEU A 261 6.29 -14.02 1.03
N LEU A 262 6.48 -13.28 -0.06
CA LEU A 262 6.13 -13.76 -1.40
C LEU A 262 7.03 -14.91 -1.89
N LEU A 263 8.28 -14.97 -1.42
CA LEU A 263 9.20 -16.07 -1.73
C LEU A 263 8.89 -17.33 -0.91
N ALA A 264 8.49 -17.17 0.36
CA ALA A 264 8.19 -18.27 1.26
C ALA A 264 6.74 -18.79 1.15
N GLY A 265 5.81 -17.96 0.66
CA GLY A 265 4.40 -18.28 0.58
C GLY A 265 4.11 -19.45 -0.37
N PRO A 266 3.22 -20.39 0.00
CA PRO A 266 2.81 -21.47 -0.89
C PRO A 266 2.14 -20.91 -2.14
N ALA A 267 2.40 -21.54 -3.29
CA ALA A 267 1.80 -21.20 -4.58
C ALA A 267 0.28 -20.98 -4.46
N MET A 268 -0.21 -19.97 -5.19
CA MET A 268 -1.62 -19.72 -5.46
C MET A 268 -2.27 -20.96 -6.06
N THR A 269 -2.82 -21.85 -5.25
CA THR A 269 -3.80 -22.83 -5.73
C THR A 269 -4.78 -23.13 -4.62
N THR A 270 -6.03 -22.73 -4.81
CA THR A 270 -7.14 -23.62 -4.48
C THR A 270 -6.75 -25.02 -4.96
N PRO A 271 -6.85 -26.09 -4.15
CA PRO A 271 -6.39 -27.40 -4.55
C PRO A 271 -7.17 -27.86 -5.78
N ARG A 272 -6.62 -27.62 -6.97
CA ARG A 272 -7.02 -28.36 -8.16
C ARG A 272 -6.43 -29.75 -7.95
N LYS A 273 -7.31 -30.74 -7.83
CA LYS A 273 -6.94 -32.16 -7.76
C LYS A 273 -5.86 -32.45 -8.83
N GLY A 274 -4.66 -32.82 -8.41
CA GLY A 274 -3.69 -33.52 -9.27
C GLY A 274 -2.42 -32.78 -9.73
N HIS A 275 -2.04 -31.62 -9.18
CA HIS A 275 -0.68 -31.10 -9.41
C HIS A 275 -0.02 -30.59 -8.13
N ASP A 276 0.71 -31.48 -7.45
CA ASP A 276 1.59 -31.21 -6.30
C ASP A 276 2.89 -30.51 -6.74
N SER A 277 2.78 -29.38 -7.42
CA SER A 277 3.94 -28.53 -7.68
C SER A 277 3.92 -27.34 -6.73
N SER A 278 4.44 -27.56 -5.52
CA SER A 278 4.79 -26.55 -4.52
C SER A 278 5.93 -25.65 -5.02
N GLN A 279 5.76 -24.98 -6.16
CA GLN A 279 6.75 -24.04 -6.66
C GLN A 279 6.62 -22.72 -5.88
N PRO A 280 7.73 -22.09 -5.45
CA PRO A 280 7.66 -20.76 -4.88
C PRO A 280 7.07 -19.80 -5.92
N LEU A 281 6.17 -18.91 -5.49
CA LEU A 281 5.50 -17.94 -6.37
C LEU A 281 6.50 -17.07 -7.14
N LEU A 282 7.62 -16.73 -6.51
CA LEU A 282 8.64 -15.86 -7.09
C LEU A 282 10.03 -16.48 -6.91
N ARG A 283 10.89 -16.28 -7.90
CA ARG A 283 12.33 -16.55 -7.77
C ARG A 283 13.06 -15.23 -7.50
N LEU A 284 14.01 -15.22 -6.56
CA LEU A 284 14.87 -14.06 -6.29
C LEU A 284 15.53 -13.50 -7.57
N GLY A 285 15.91 -14.38 -8.51
CA GLY A 285 16.49 -13.99 -9.79
C GLY A 285 15.56 -13.15 -10.67
N ALA A 286 14.23 -13.24 -10.50
CA ALA A 286 13.27 -12.46 -11.27
C ALA A 286 13.31 -10.96 -10.90
N PHE A 287 13.69 -10.60 -9.67
CA PHE A 287 13.88 -9.19 -9.28
C PHE A 287 15.01 -8.51 -10.06
N LYS A 288 15.99 -9.27 -10.58
CA LYS A 288 17.04 -8.72 -11.45
C LYS A 288 16.47 -8.16 -12.75
N ALA A 289 15.33 -8.68 -13.21
CA ALA A 289 14.64 -8.19 -14.41
C ALA A 289 13.96 -6.83 -14.21
N VAL A 290 13.77 -6.39 -12.96
CA VAL A 290 13.25 -5.06 -12.64
C VAL A 290 14.25 -3.97 -13.02
N PHE A 291 15.56 -4.26 -12.96
CA PHE A 291 16.61 -3.28 -13.15
C PHE A 291 17.37 -3.49 -14.46
N ASN A 292 17.02 -2.70 -15.48
CA ASN A 292 17.81 -2.66 -16.72
C ASN A 292 19.15 -1.95 -16.47
N ARG A 293 20.26 -2.69 -16.62
CA ARG A 293 21.62 -2.20 -16.38
C ARG A 293 21.94 -0.89 -17.10
N ARG A 294 21.49 -0.71 -18.36
CA ARG A 294 21.77 0.51 -19.13
C ARG A 294 21.07 1.74 -18.54
N ILE A 295 19.81 1.57 -18.12
CA ILE A 295 19.02 2.64 -17.50
C ILE A 295 19.60 2.98 -16.13
N VAL A 296 19.99 1.98 -15.33
CA VAL A 296 20.63 2.20 -14.03
C VAL A 296 21.95 2.96 -14.18
N LEU A 297 22.80 2.60 -15.15
CA LEU A 297 24.06 3.30 -15.41
C LEU A 297 23.83 4.75 -15.87
N ALA A 298 22.86 4.98 -16.76
CA ALA A 298 22.51 6.34 -17.19
C ALA A 298 21.94 7.17 -16.04
N TRP A 299 21.08 6.58 -15.20
CA TRP A 299 20.60 7.23 -13.99
C TRP A 299 21.74 7.57 -13.03
N ALA A 300 22.66 6.64 -12.79
CA ALA A 300 23.81 6.85 -11.91
C ALA A 300 24.70 7.99 -12.44
N ALA A 301 24.98 8.02 -13.74
CA ALA A 301 25.74 9.10 -14.36
C ALA A 301 25.02 10.46 -14.21
N LEU A 302 23.72 10.51 -14.50
CA LEU A 302 22.92 11.73 -14.32
C LEU A 302 22.86 12.16 -12.86
N PHE A 303 22.73 11.22 -11.92
CA PHE A 303 22.72 11.49 -10.49
C PHE A 303 24.05 12.08 -10.03
N VAL A 304 25.19 11.53 -10.45
CA VAL A 304 26.49 12.14 -10.13
C VAL A 304 26.58 13.55 -10.73
N CYS A 305 26.18 13.73 -12.00
CA CYS A 305 26.18 15.05 -12.64
C CYS A 305 25.35 16.08 -11.86
N THR A 306 24.13 15.73 -11.41
CA THR A 306 23.27 16.67 -10.66
C THR A 306 23.82 17.01 -9.27
N ARG A 307 24.66 16.16 -8.67
CA ARG A 307 25.27 16.41 -7.36
C ARG A 307 26.63 17.09 -7.43
N CYS A 308 27.36 16.95 -8.53
CA CYS A 308 28.67 17.57 -8.72
C CYS A 308 28.58 19.00 -9.30
N THR A 309 27.46 19.39 -9.91
CA THR A 309 27.30 20.73 -10.49
C THR A 309 26.82 21.76 -9.46
N PRO A 310 27.36 23.00 -9.48
CA PRO A 310 26.94 24.07 -8.55
C PRO A 310 25.52 24.58 -8.82
N TRP A 311 24.93 24.25 -9.98
CA TRP A 311 23.62 24.76 -10.41
C TRP A 311 22.42 23.93 -9.90
N GLY A 312 22.65 22.92 -9.06
CA GLY A 312 21.65 22.13 -8.32
C GLY A 312 20.31 21.87 -9.03
N SER A 313 19.34 22.77 -8.85
CA SER A 313 18.01 22.72 -9.47
C SER A 313 18.04 22.71 -11.01
N LEU A 314 18.86 23.56 -11.64
CA LEU A 314 18.93 23.65 -13.12
C LEU A 314 19.49 22.37 -13.73
N SER A 315 20.52 21.78 -13.11
CA SER A 315 21.04 20.47 -13.51
C SER A 315 19.99 19.37 -13.34
N ALA A 316 19.15 19.44 -12.31
CA ALA A 316 18.09 18.46 -12.09
C ALA A 316 16.98 18.55 -13.16
N PHE A 317 16.58 19.76 -13.55
CA PHE A 317 15.60 19.98 -14.62
C PHE A 317 16.09 19.56 -16.00
N THR A 318 17.40 19.60 -16.26
CA THR A 318 17.99 19.09 -17.51
C THR A 318 18.22 17.58 -17.48
N ALA A 319 18.53 17.01 -16.31
CA ALA A 319 18.74 15.58 -16.15
C ALA A 319 17.43 14.76 -16.22
N ALA A 320 16.31 15.29 -15.72
CA ALA A 320 15.02 14.60 -15.75
C ALA A 320 14.53 14.21 -17.17
N PRO A 321 14.48 15.10 -18.18
CA PRO A 321 14.09 14.72 -19.54
C PRO A 321 15.10 13.78 -20.21
N LEU A 322 16.40 13.91 -19.91
CA LEU A 322 17.43 12.98 -20.39
C LEU A 322 17.21 11.57 -19.83
N PHE A 323 16.85 11.46 -18.55
CA PHE A 323 16.49 10.19 -17.93
C PHE A 323 15.21 9.61 -18.56
N ALA A 324 14.18 10.43 -18.75
CA ALA A 324 12.94 9.99 -19.41
C ALA A 324 13.20 9.47 -20.83
N TRP A 325 14.04 10.16 -21.61
CA TRP A 325 14.48 9.71 -22.92
C TRP A 325 15.24 8.38 -22.86
N ALA A 326 16.15 8.21 -21.90
CA ALA A 326 16.89 6.97 -21.69
C ALA A 326 15.96 5.78 -21.38
N VAL A 327 14.94 6.00 -20.54
CA VAL A 327 13.91 4.99 -20.23
C VAL A 327 13.12 4.60 -21.47
N VAL A 328 12.58 5.58 -22.23
CA VAL A 328 11.80 5.31 -23.45
C VAL A 328 12.65 4.65 -24.55
N LYS A 329 13.95 4.96 -24.62
CA LYS A 329 14.86 4.39 -25.61
C LYS A 329 15.18 2.93 -25.33
N TRP A 330 15.46 2.58 -24.07
CA TRP A 330 15.98 1.25 -23.70
C TRP A 330 14.95 0.29 -23.12
N ASP A 331 13.79 0.76 -22.65
CA ASP A 331 12.69 -0.11 -22.24
C ASP A 331 11.64 -0.20 -23.37
N THR A 332 11.54 -1.38 -23.98
CA THR A 332 10.66 -1.61 -25.13
C THR A 332 9.18 -1.64 -24.75
N GLU A 333 8.84 -2.12 -23.54
CA GLU A 333 7.46 -2.19 -23.06
C GLU A 333 6.92 -0.78 -22.81
N LEU A 334 7.69 0.05 -22.10
CA LEU A 334 7.32 1.44 -21.84
C LEU A 334 7.29 2.27 -23.12
N ARG A 335 8.19 2.00 -24.07
CA ARG A 335 8.14 2.64 -25.39
C ARG A 335 6.82 2.34 -26.10
N GLN A 336 6.34 1.10 -26.08
CA GLN A 336 5.06 0.73 -26.68
C GLN A 336 3.88 1.40 -25.95
N VAL A 337 3.89 1.41 -24.62
CA VAL A 337 2.85 2.08 -23.83
C VAL A 337 2.83 3.59 -24.10
N ALA A 338 3.98 4.24 -24.13
CA ALA A 338 4.11 5.66 -24.43
C ALA A 338 3.61 5.98 -25.85
N TRP A 339 3.98 5.17 -26.85
CA TRP A 339 3.47 5.32 -28.22
C TRP A 339 1.96 5.12 -28.31
N ASN A 340 1.41 4.16 -27.57
CA ASN A 340 -0.03 3.91 -27.55
C ASN A 340 -0.79 5.03 -26.84
N ALA A 341 -0.21 5.62 -25.79
CA ALA A 341 -0.78 6.78 -25.10
C ALA A 341 -0.73 8.03 -25.98
N LEU A 342 0.36 8.26 -26.72
CA LEU A 342 0.51 9.41 -27.62
C LEU A 342 -0.43 9.35 -28.83
N ARG A 343 -0.83 8.15 -29.24
CA ARG A 343 -1.79 7.93 -30.34
C ARG A 343 -3.25 8.13 -29.94
N ARG A 344 -3.57 8.17 -28.64
CA ARG A 344 -4.93 8.37 -28.13
C ARG A 344 -5.21 9.83 -27.89
#